data_AF-A0A1H4WIL3-F1
#
_entry.id   AF-A0A1H4WIL3-F1
#
_cell.length_a   1.000
_cell.length_b   1.000
_cell.length_c   1.000
_cell.angle_alpha   90.00
_cell.angle_beta   90.00
_cell.angle_gamma   90.00
#
_symmetry.space_group_name_H-M   'P 1'
#
loop_
_entity.id
_entity.type
_entity.pdbx_description
1 polymer ?
#
loop_
_entity_poly.entity_id
_entity_poly.type
_entity_poly.pdbx_seq_one_letter_code
_entity_poly.pdbx_strand_id
1 'polypeptide(L)' 'MDEVEVVVAHSERTTLRVGDMLLKVDADPARIGAEAAAMAAAPVPTPEVLWRGGRPALDLNQA' A
#
# COMPACT_ATOMS: atom_id res chain seq x y z
N MET A 1 -0.91 17.93 -9.37
CA MET A 1 -0.44 17.31 -8.12
C MET A 1 -1.65 16.60 -7.57
N ASP A 2 -1.62 15.27 -7.53
CA ASP A 2 -2.74 14.50 -6.98
C ASP A 2 -2.75 14.69 -5.46
N GLU A 3 -3.90 15.11 -4.93
CA GLU A 3 -4.08 15.34 -3.50
C GLU A 3 -4.07 13.98 -2.78
N VAL A 4 -3.32 13.92 -1.67
CA VAL A 4 -3.22 12.74 -0.82
C VAL A 4 -4.02 12.99 0.44
N GLU A 5 -5.05 12.18 0.66
CA GLU A 5 -5.91 12.24 1.84
C GLU A 5 -5.78 10.96 2.67
N VAL A 6 -5.73 11.11 3.99
CA VAL A 6 -5.83 9.99 4.92
C VAL A 6 -7.31 9.67 5.13
N VAL A 7 -7.79 8.59 4.52
CA VAL A 7 -9.20 8.18 4.62
C VAL A 7 -9.46 7.42 5.93
N VAL A 8 -8.52 6.56 6.33
CA VAL A 8 -8.55 5.81 7.59
C VAL A 8 -7.12 5.67 8.12
N ALA A 9 -6.90 5.97 9.39
CA ALA A 9 -5.63 5.76 10.07
C ALA A 9 -5.81 4.90 11.33
N HIS A 10 -5.11 3.77 11.36
CA HIS A 10 -4.91 2.95 12.55
C HIS A 10 -3.42 2.68 12.74
N SER A 11 -3.01 2.36 13.96
CA SER A 11 -1.61 2.09 14.29
C SER A 11 -0.99 0.95 13.47
N GLU A 12 -1.82 0.03 12.96
CA GLU A 12 -1.36 -1.09 12.16
C GLU A 12 -1.36 -0.82 10.65
N ARG A 13 -2.38 -0.11 10.15
CA ARG A 13 -2.63 0.13 8.72
C ARG A 13 -3.31 1.48 8.50
N THR A 14 -2.98 2.09 7.37
CA THR A 14 -3.58 3.34 6.90
C THR A 14 -4.05 3.17 5.47
N THR A 15 -5.24 3.69 5.17
CA THR A 15 -5.73 3.81 3.80
C THR A 15 -5.65 5.26 3.38
N LEU A 16 -4.95 5.51 2.28
CA LEU A 16 -4.81 6.81 1.65
C LEU A 16 -5.67 6.85 0.39
N ARG A 17 -6.15 8.04 0.05
CA ARG A 17 -6.72 8.34 -1.26
C ARG A 17 -5.75 9.26 -1.99
N VAL A 18 -5.35 8.86 -3.20
CA VAL A 18 -4.49 9.65 -4.09
C VAL A 18 -5.28 9.87 -5.38
N GLY A 19 -5.87 11.05 -5.52
CA GLY A 19 -6.86 11.30 -6.58
C GLY A 19 -8.05 10.33 -6.48
N ASP A 20 -8.20 9.45 -7.46
CA ASP A 20 -9.21 8.39 -7.54
C ASP A 20 -8.70 7.00 -7.09
N MET A 21 -7.41 6.87 -6.75
CA MET A 21 -6.82 5.63 -6.26
C MET A 21 -6.91 5.53 -4.74
N LEU A 22 -7.25 4.33 -4.23
CA LEU A 22 -7.08 3.97 -2.82
C LEU A 22 -5.80 3.17 -2.64
N LEU A 23 -4.94 3.62 -1.72
CA LEU A 23 -3.69 2.97 -1.37
C LEU A 23 -3.76 2.46 0.06
N LYS A 24 -3.43 1.19 0.27
CA LYS A 24 -3.27 0.63 1.61
C LYS A 24 -1.79 0.57 1.98
N VAL A 25 -1.46 1.13 3.14
CA VAL A 25 -0.12 1.08 3.76
C VAL A 25 -0.20 0.21 5.00
N ASP A 26 0.67 -0.80 5.08
CA ASP A 26 0.77 -1.73 6.20
C ASP A 26 2.24 -1.83 6.63
N ALA A 27 2.51 -1.81 7.93
CA ALA A 27 3.87 -1.90 8.47
C ALA A 27 4.43 -3.32 8.50
N ASP A 28 3.61 -4.34 8.25
CA ASP A 28 3.98 -5.76 8.29
C ASP A 28 4.14 -6.33 6.87
N PRO A 29 5.37 -6.62 6.44
CA PRO A 29 5.63 -7.17 5.11
C PRO A 29 4.98 -8.54 4.87
N ALA A 30 4.76 -9.34 5.92
CA ALA A 30 4.15 -10.66 5.78
C ALA A 30 2.66 -10.54 5.40
N ARG A 31 1.95 -9.56 5.98
CA ARG A 31 0.55 -9.28 5.64
C ARG A 31 0.40 -8.81 4.19
N ILE A 32 1.27 -7.91 3.76
CA ILE A 32 1.32 -7.43 2.36
C ILE A 32 1.55 -8.59 1.40
N GLY A 33 2.49 -9.48 1.73
CA GLY A 33 2.79 -10.65 0.90
C GLY A 33 1.60 -11.60 0.76
N ALA A 34 0.91 -11.88 1.86
CA ALA A 34 -0.27 -12.76 1.87
C ALA A 34 -1.43 -12.18 1.04
N GLU A 35 -1.71 -10.89 1.18
CA GLU A 35 -2.78 -10.24 0.41
C GLU A 35 -2.48 -10.23 -1.09
N ALA A 36 -1.25 -9.90 -1.47
CA ALA A 36 -0.90 -9.90 -2.88
C ALA A 36 -0.94 -11.31 -3.49
N ALA A 37 -0.62 -12.35 -2.71
CA ALA A 37 -0.82 -13.74 -3.14
C ALA A 37 -2.31 -14.09 -3.29
N ALA A 38 -3.17 -13.63 -2.37
CA ALA A 38 -4.60 -13.81 -2.45
C ALA A 38 -5.21 -13.10 -3.67
N MET A 39 -4.78 -11.87 -3.96
CA MET A 39 -5.21 -11.13 -5.14
C MET A 39 -4.78 -11.84 -6.44
N ALA A 40 -3.57 -12.40 -6.48
CA ALA A 40 -3.11 -13.17 -7.64
C ALA A 40 -3.89 -14.46 -7.88
N ALA A 41 -4.49 -15.03 -6.84
CA ALA A 41 -5.30 -16.25 -6.92
C ALA A 41 -6.79 -15.98 -7.24
N ALA A 42 -7.23 -14.72 -7.21
CA ALA A 42 -8.63 -14.38 -7.41
C ALA A 42 -9.05 -14.50 -8.90
N PRO A 43 -10.27 -14.97 -9.20
CA PRO A 43 -10.78 -15.13 -10.57
C PRO A 43 -11.31 -13.80 -11.14
N VAL A 44 -10.65 -12.69 -10.83
CA VAL A 44 -10.97 -11.35 -11.30
C VAL A 44 -9.71 -10.72 -11.90
N PRO A 45 -9.84 -9.74 -12.81
CA PRO A 45 -8.68 -9.01 -13.31
C PRO A 45 -7.92 -8.36 -12.16
N THR A 46 -6.76 -8.91 -11.82
CA THR A 46 -5.87 -8.39 -10.78
C THR A 46 -4.75 -7.57 -11.42
N PRO A 47 -4.48 -6.34 -10.94
CA PRO A 47 -3.38 -5.52 -11.43
C PRO A 47 -2.00 -6.20 -11.26
N GLU A 48 -1.08 -5.90 -12.16
CA GLU A 48 0.31 -6.36 -12.05
C GLU A 48 1.01 -5.68 -10.85
N VAL A 49 1.86 -6.45 -10.15
CA VAL A 49 2.69 -5.90 -9.08
C VAL A 49 3.84 -5.12 -9.70
N LEU A 50 3.72 -3.79 -9.73
CA LEU A 50 4.71 -2.90 -10.36
C LEU A 50 6.04 -2.83 -9.59
N TRP A 51 6.01 -3.02 -8.26
CA TRP A 51 7.20 -2.94 -7.43
C TRP A 51 7.06 -3.79 -6.17
N ARG A 52 8.09 -4.61 -5.88
CA ARG A 52 8.19 -5.41 -4.66
C ARG A 52 9.67 -5.60 -4.30
N GLY A 53 10.13 -4.87 -3.28
CA GLY A 53 11.49 -4.98 -2.74
C GLY A 53 12.38 -3.76 -3.05
N GLY A 54 13.07 -3.28 -2.01
CA GLY A 54 14.00 -2.14 -2.04
C GLY A 54 13.63 -1.11 -0.98
N ARG A 55 14.56 -0.73 -0.10
CA ARG A 55 14.38 0.49 0.71
C ARG A 55 14.64 1.68 -0.21
N PRO A 56 13.67 2.59 -0.33
CA PRO A 56 13.94 3.93 0.15
C PRO A 56 13.03 4.07 1.36
N ALA A 57 13.57 3.76 2.54
CA ALA A 57 13.02 4.37 3.72
C ALA A 57 13.24 5.86 3.51
N LEU A 58 12.19 6.60 3.12
CA LEU A 58 12.15 7.99 3.50
C LEU A 58 12.22 7.94 5.02
N ASP A 59 13.40 8.27 5.56
CA ASP A 59 13.54 8.51 6.97
C ASP A 59 12.73 9.78 7.26
N LEU A 60 11.46 9.59 7.64
CA LEU A 60 10.55 10.67 7.99
C LEU A 60 11.01 11.41 9.27
N ASN A 61 12.09 10.97 9.91
CA ASN A 61 12.72 11.65 11.05
C ASN A 61 13.88 12.57 10.63
N GLN A 62 14.12 12.79 9.33
CA GLN A 62 15.10 13.77 8.83
C GLN A 62 14.45 14.95 8.09
N ALA A 63 13.34 15.46 8.62
CA ALA A 63 12.76 16.76 8.25
C ALA A 63 12.50 17.59 9.50
#